data_AF-R9C7K8-F1
#
_entry.id   AF-R9C7K8-F1
#
_cell.length_a   1.000
_cell.length_b   1.000
_cell.length_c   1.000
_cell.angle_alpha   90.00
_cell.angle_beta   90.00
_cell.angle_gamma   90.00
#
_symmetry.space_group_name_H-M   'P 1'
#
loop_
_entity.id
_entity.type
_entity.pdbx_description
1 polymer ?
#
loop_
_entity_poly.entity_id
_entity_poly.type
_entity_poly.pdbx_seq_one_letter_code
_entity_poly.pdbx_strand_id
1 'polypeptide(L)' 'MKKCSLRIVKDNKVLYGTAAQLHKISQEGGWDLYHEKIVEKITQKVTKEVLSEINSPILKIAK' A
#
# COMPACT_ATOMS: atom_id res chain seq x y z
N MET A 1 -21.89 2.41 6.00
CA MET A 1 -20.44 2.14 5.98
C MET A 1 -20.19 0.79 5.30
N LYS A 2 -19.52 0.76 4.14
CA LYS A 2 -19.03 -0.52 3.59
C LYS A 2 -17.97 -1.06 4.56
N LYS A 3 -18.27 -2.13 5.30
CA LYS A 3 -17.28 -2.86 6.10
C LYS A 3 -16.30 -3.49 5.11
N CYS A 4 -15.21 -2.79 4.81
CA CYS A 4 -14.09 -3.29 4.01
C CYS A 4 -13.31 -4.33 4.84
N SER A 5 -13.95 -5.44 5.20
CA SER A 5 -13.23 -6.56 5.79
C SER A 5 -12.64 -7.40 4.66
N LEU A 6 -11.31 -7.59 4.69
CA LEU A 6 -10.63 -8.54 3.81
C LEU A 6 -11.28 -9.92 4.00
N ARG A 7 -11.70 -10.53 2.89
CA ARG A 7 -12.30 -11.87 2.86
C ARG A 7 -11.44 -12.75 1.98
N ILE A 8 -11.06 -13.92 2.50
CA ILE A 8 -10.26 -14.89 1.76
C ILE A 8 -10.94 -16.25 1.87
N VAL A 9 -11.10 -16.94 0.74
CA VAL A 9 -11.61 -18.32 0.74
C VAL A 9 -10.40 -19.26 0.80
N LYS A 10 -10.32 -20.08 1.85
CA LYS A 10 -9.31 -21.12 2.04
C LYS A 10 -10.01 -22.42 2.42
N ASP A 11 -9.79 -23.50 1.68
CA ASP A 11 -10.34 -24.84 1.98
C ASP A 11 -11.87 -24.83 2.22
N ASN A 12 -12.62 -24.17 1.32
CA ASN A 12 -14.07 -23.91 1.41
C ASN A 12 -14.53 -23.12 2.64
N LYS A 13 -13.61 -22.56 3.44
CA LYS A 13 -13.91 -21.66 4.56
C LYS A 13 -13.58 -20.22 4.21
N VAL A 14 -14.41 -19.29 4.64
CA VAL A 14 -14.14 -17.85 4.46
C VAL A 14 -13.44 -17.33 5.72
N LEU A 15 -12.21 -16.85 5.54
CA LEU A 15 -11.45 -16.12 6.54
C LEU A 15 -11.85 -14.65 6.50
N TYR A 16 -11.94 -14.04 7.69
CA TYR A 16 -12.30 -12.64 7.87
C TYR A 16 -11.28 -11.93 8.76
N GLY A 17 -11.22 -10.60 8.64
CA GLY A 17 -10.47 -9.75 9.57
C GLY A 17 -9.00 -10.14 9.68
N THR A 18 -8.50 -10.27 10.91
CA THR A 18 -7.08 -10.59 11.19
C THR A 18 -6.65 -11.92 10.59
N ALA A 19 -7.50 -12.95 10.57
CA ALA A 19 -7.16 -14.23 9.98
C ALA A 19 -6.94 -14.13 8.46
N ALA A 20 -7.74 -13.31 7.78
CA ALA A 20 -7.54 -13.01 6.37
C ALA A 20 -6.26 -12.20 6.14
N GLN A 21 -5.95 -11.24 7.02
CA GLN A 21 -4.70 -10.47 6.92
C GLN A 21 -3.48 -11.36 7.09
N LEU A 22 -3.46 -12.22 8.12
CA LEU A 22 -2.36 -13.16 8.36
C LEU A 22 -2.18 -14.13 7.20
N HIS A 23 -3.27 -14.62 6.62
CA HIS A 23 -3.19 -15.48 5.44
C HIS A 23 -2.57 -14.74 4.26
N LYS A 24 -2.97 -13.49 4.01
CA LYS A 24 -2.38 -12.66 2.95
C LYS A 24 -0.89 -12.40 3.19
N ILE A 25 -0.50 -12.04 4.41
CA ILE A 25 0.91 -11.82 4.79
C ILE A 25 1.73 -13.10 4.53
N SER A 26 1.19 -14.26 4.92
CA SER A 26 1.84 -15.55 4.66
C SER A 26 2.01 -15.84 3.17
N GLN A 27 1.03 -15.54 2.33
CA GLN A 27 1.12 -15.72 0.87
C GLN A 27 2.12 -14.76 0.21
N GLU A 28 2.34 -13.59 0.80
CA GLU A 28 3.24 -12.55 0.30
C GLU A 28 4.70 -12.74 0.71
N GLY A 29 5.06 -13.91 1.26
CA GLY A 29 6.43 -14.25 1.68
C GLY A 29 6.75 -13.93 3.14
N GLY A 30 5.72 -13.74 3.98
CA GLY A 30 5.88 -13.53 5.41
C GLY A 30 5.82 -12.06 5.83
N TRP A 31 6.02 -11.82 7.13
CA TRP A 31 5.83 -10.51 7.74
C TRP A 31 6.76 -9.45 7.14
N ASP A 32 8.05 -9.77 7.08
CA ASP A 32 9.08 -8.81 6.68
C ASP A 32 8.92 -8.41 5.21
N LEU A 33 8.83 -9.40 4.30
CA LEU A 33 8.71 -9.14 2.87
C LEU A 33 7.40 -8.39 2.52
N TYR A 34 6.29 -8.72 3.20
CA TYR A 34 5.03 -8.02 3.00
C TYR A 34 5.13 -6.54 3.39
N HIS A 35 5.73 -6.25 4.56
CA HIS A 35 5.87 -4.87 5.03
C HIS A 35 6.92 -4.10 4.22
N GLU A 36 7.99 -4.74 3.79
CA GLU A 36 8.99 -4.16 2.89
C GLU A 36 8.33 -3.67 1.59
N LYS A 37 7.54 -4.52 0.92
CA LYS A 37 6.79 -4.14 -0.30
C LYS A 37 5.82 -2.97 -0.04
N ILE A 38 5.17 -2.94 1.13
CA ILE A 38 4.27 -1.84 1.49
C ILE A 38 5.04 -0.53 1.62
N VAL A 39 6.15 -0.55 2.37
CA VAL A 39 6.98 0.63 2.59
C VAL A 39 7.58 1.12 1.28
N GLU A 40 8.05 0.21 0.43
CA GLU A 40 8.58 0.54 -0.89
C GLU A 40 7.51 1.25 -1.74
N LYS A 41 6.30 0.69 -1.82
CA LYS A 41 5.19 1.29 -2.58
C LYS A 41 4.80 2.67 -2.06
N ILE A 42 4.76 2.84 -0.73
CA ILE A 42 4.46 4.14 -0.11
C ILE A 42 5.57 5.14 -0.45
N THR A 43 6.83 4.74 -0.26
CA THR A 43 8.00 5.57 -0.54
C THR A 43 8.01 6.03 -1.98
N GLN A 44 7.86 5.12 -2.95
CA GLN A 44 7.81 5.47 -4.38
C GLN A 44 6.71 6.49 -4.68
N LYS A 45 5.52 6.33 -4.07
CA LYS A 45 4.40 7.26 -4.28
C LYS A 45 4.72 8.65 -3.72
N VAL A 46 5.18 8.73 -2.48
CA VAL A 46 5.52 9.99 -1.82
C VAL A 46 6.68 10.68 -2.53
N THR A 47 7.74 9.94 -2.86
CA THR A 47 8.87 10.48 -3.61
C THR A 47 8.44 11.06 -4.95
N LYS A 48 7.55 10.38 -5.68
CA LYS A 48 7.03 10.89 -6.95
C LYS A 48 6.21 12.18 -6.77
N GLU A 49 5.37 12.24 -5.74
CA GLU A 49 4.58 13.43 -5.41
C GLU A 49 5.50 14.62 -5.08
N VAL A 50 6.45 14.43 -4.17
CA VAL A 50 7.42 15.47 -3.78
C VAL A 50 8.29 15.92 -4.95
N LEU A 51 8.80 14.99 -5.75
CA LEU A 51 9.59 15.34 -6.95
C LEU A 51 8.76 16.10 -7.97
N SER A 52 7.48 15.78 -8.13
CA SER A 52 6.58 16.53 -9.01
C SER A 52 6.41 17.98 -8.55
N GLU A 53 6.31 18.21 -7.24
CA GLU A 53 6.21 19.55 -6.67
C GLU A 53 7.51 20.34 -6.87
N ILE A 54 8.67 19.72 -6.58
CA ILE A 54 9.99 20.35 -6.76
C ILE A 54 10.26 20.68 -8.23
N ASN A 55 9.94 19.74 -9.13
CA ASN A 55 10.17 19.91 -10.57
C ASN A 55 9.15 20.82 -11.24
N SER A 56 8.10 21.26 -10.53
CA SER A 56 7.16 22.24 -11.07
C SER A 56 7.79 23.63 -11.00
N PRO A 57 8.22 24.22 -12.13
CA PRO A 57 8.86 25.52 -12.10
C PRO A 57 7.85 26.57 -11.61
N ILE A 58 8.16 27.23 -10.51
CA ILE A 58 7.45 28.45 -10.09
C ILE A 58 7.88 29.56 -11.05
N LEU A 59 7.17 29.69 -12.17
CA LEU A 59 7.38 30.77 -13.12
C LEU A 59 7.00 32.10 -12.47
N LYS A 60 8.00 32.79 -11.91
CA LYS A 60 7.86 34.20 -11.50
C LYS A 60 8.12 35.07 -12.71
N ILE A 61 7.07 35.70 -13.23
CA ILE A 61 7.20 36.77 -14.24
C ILE A 61 7.90 37.94 -13.52
N ALA A 62 9.14 38.22 -13.89
CA ALA A 62 9.82 39.45 -13.50
C ALA A 62 9.17 40.62 -14.25
N LYS A 63 8.79 41.67 -13.52
CA LYS A 63 8.17 42.88 -14.07
C LYS A 63 9.22 43.94 -14.32
#